data_AF-A0A2X4WQV9-F1
#
_entry.id   AF-A0A2X4WQV9-F1
#
_cell.length_a   1.000
_cell.length_b   1.000
_cell.length_c   1.000
_cell.angle_alpha   90.00
_cell.angle_beta   90.00
_cell.angle_gamma   90.00
#
_symmetry.space_group_name_H-M   'P 1'
#
loop_
_entity.id
_entity.type
_entity.pdbx_description
1 polymer ?
#
loop_
_entity_poly.entity_id
_entity_poly.type
_entity_poly.pdbx_seq_one_letter_code
_entity_poly.pdbx_strand_id
1 'polypeptide(L)'
;MRNNGLSQDEFNGLLAQKNDQLSKLFATYARTDTDVLMSQRLRSQQSGVVDIAPEQYQKLRQEFLSGLTLEALNQELKLQLSQDATLVLMQPKGEPEMSMKQLQETYNGIMAPAPAVVTEEAKPTDTAPAPETSAQ
;
A
#
# COMPACT_ATOMS: atom_id res chain seq x y z
N MET A 1 3.01 1.78 -5.40
CA MET A 1 2.26 0.89 -4.49
C MET A 1 1.81 -0.40 -5.15
N ARG A 2 0.79 -0.46 -6.03
CA ARG A 2 0.30 -1.76 -6.52
C ARG A 2 1.27 -2.52 -7.46
N ASN A 3 1.97 -1.81 -8.33
CA ASN A 3 2.90 -2.43 -9.29
C ASN A 3 4.31 -2.64 -8.72
N ASN A 4 4.81 -1.67 -7.94
CA ASN A 4 6.20 -1.63 -7.48
C ASN A 4 6.34 -1.72 -5.95
N GLY A 5 5.24 -1.80 -5.20
CA GLY A 5 5.28 -1.77 -3.73
C GLY A 5 5.69 -0.41 -3.17
N LEU A 6 6.20 -0.45 -1.94
CA LEU A 6 7.01 0.57 -1.28
C LEU A 6 8.47 0.46 -1.73
N SER A 7 9.18 1.59 -1.70
CA SER A 7 10.64 1.63 -1.82
C SER A 7 11.33 1.22 -0.53
N GLN A 8 12.64 0.93 -0.60
CA GLN A 8 13.45 0.60 0.56
C GLN A 8 13.49 1.74 1.59
N ASP A 9 13.58 2.99 1.13
CA ASP A 9 13.64 4.16 2.02
C ASP A 9 12.30 4.39 2.74
N GLU A 10 11.18 4.25 2.03
CA GLU A 10 9.85 4.33 2.64
C GLU A 10 9.62 3.22 3.67
N PHE A 11 10.08 2.00 3.36
CA PHE A 11 10.01 0.88 4.29
C PHE A 11 10.87 1.10 5.54
N ASN A 12 12.11 1.55 5.36
CA ASN A 12 13.01 1.86 6.48
C ASN A 12 12.42 2.98 7.35
N GLY A 13 11.85 4.03 6.73
CA GLY A 13 11.16 5.11 7.42
C GLY A 13 9.95 4.63 8.22
N LEU A 14 9.12 3.76 7.62
CA LEU A 14 7.97 3.14 8.29
C LEU A 14 8.43 2.27 9.46
N LEU A 15 9.46 1.45 9.27
CA LEU A 15 9.99 0.57 10.29
C LEU A 15 10.56 1.38 11.48
N ALA A 16 11.30 2.46 11.19
CA ALA A 16 11.80 3.37 12.21
C ALA A 16 10.65 4.01 13.00
N GLN A 17 9.61 4.49 12.32
CA GLN A 17 8.42 5.06 12.97
C GLN A 17 7.71 4.03 13.85
N LYS A 18 7.54 2.78 13.39
CA LYS A 18 6.88 1.74 14.17
C LYS A 18 7.69 1.29 15.37
N ASN A 19 9.02 1.24 15.26
CA ASN A 19 9.89 0.97 16.39
C ASN A 19 9.88 2.11 17.42
N ASP A 20 9.89 3.37 16.97
CA ASP A 20 9.75 4.53 17.87
C ASP A 20 8.41 4.50 18.62
N GLN A 21 7.30 4.20 17.93
CA GLN A 21 5.99 4.01 18.55
C GLN A 21 6.01 2.88 19.59
N LEU A 22 6.65 1.74 19.27
CA LEU A 22 6.76 0.61 20.19
C LEU A 22 7.58 0.96 21.44
N SER A 23 8.68 1.72 21.28
CA SER A 23 9.51 2.16 22.42
C SER A 23 8.74 3.04 23.40
N LYS A 24 7.73 3.78 22.91
CA LYS A 24 6.87 4.67 23.69
C LYS A 24 5.62 3.98 24.24
N LEU A 25 5.47 2.65 24.07
CA LEU A 25 4.28 1.90 24.47
C LEU A 25 3.89 2.14 25.94
N PHE A 26 4.82 1.92 26.88
CA PHE A 26 4.52 2.07 28.31
C PHE A 26 4.32 3.53 28.73
N ALA A 27 5.09 4.46 28.15
CA ALA A 27 4.91 5.88 28.42
C ALA A 27 3.54 6.38 27.92
N THR A 28 3.04 5.81 26.82
CA THR A 28 1.70 6.06 26.31
C THR A 28 0.67 5.44 27.24
N TYR A 29 0.81 4.15 27.57
CA TYR A 29 -0.11 3.44 28.47
C TYR A 29 -0.27 4.11 29.83
N ALA A 30 0.83 4.55 30.45
CA ALA A 30 0.83 5.23 31.75
C ALA A 30 0.14 6.60 31.72
N ARG A 31 -0.01 7.21 30.54
CA ARG A 31 -0.68 8.51 30.34
C ARG A 31 -2.06 8.37 29.72
N THR A 32 -2.48 7.15 29.37
CA THR A 32 -3.79 6.90 28.78
C THR A 32 -4.84 6.98 29.87
N ASP A 33 -5.86 7.80 29.65
CA ASP A 33 -6.97 7.94 30.58
C ASP A 33 -7.75 6.63 30.73
N THR A 34 -8.37 6.45 31.91
CA THR A 34 -9.05 5.20 32.26
C THR A 34 -10.26 4.94 31.36
N ASP A 35 -10.97 5.96 30.91
CA ASP A 35 -12.10 5.85 29.97
C ASP A 35 -11.63 5.30 28.61
N VAL A 36 -10.46 5.72 28.13
CA VAL A 36 -9.85 5.18 26.91
C VAL A 36 -9.52 3.69 27.09
N LEU A 37 -8.90 3.31 28.21
CA LEU A 37 -8.60 1.90 28.51
C LEU A 37 -9.88 1.05 28.62
N MET A 38 -10.92 1.58 29.26
CA MET A 38 -12.23 0.92 29.35
C MET A 38 -12.89 0.76 27.97
N SER A 39 -12.82 1.78 27.13
CA SER A 39 -13.37 1.73 25.76
C SER A 39 -12.63 0.71 24.88
N GLN A 40 -11.31 0.60 25.04
CA GLN A 40 -10.49 -0.40 24.35
C GLN A 40 -10.88 -1.81 24.80
N ARG A 41 -11.03 -2.01 26.11
CA ARG A 41 -11.46 -3.29 26.68
C ARG A 41 -12.85 -3.70 26.18
N LEU A 42 -13.79 -2.77 26.14
CA LEU A 42 -15.15 -3.03 25.64
C LEU A 42 -15.13 -3.37 24.15
N ARG A 43 -14.36 -2.63 23.34
CA ARG A 43 -14.19 -2.91 21.91
C ARG A 43 -13.57 -4.29 21.67
N SER A 44 -12.57 -4.66 22.47
CA SER A 44 -11.98 -6.00 22.43
C SER A 44 -13.04 -7.09 22.63
N GLN A 45 -13.88 -6.94 23.65
CA GLN A 45 -14.95 -7.91 23.95
C GLN A 45 -16.05 -7.93 22.89
N GLN A 46 -16.44 -6.78 22.36
CA GLN A 46 -17.52 -6.67 21.37
C GLN A 46 -17.10 -7.13 19.97
N SER A 47 -15.88 -6.81 19.56
CA SER A 47 -15.36 -7.12 18.22
C SER A 47 -14.57 -8.42 18.16
N GLY A 48 -14.40 -9.12 19.28
CA GLY A 48 -13.57 -10.33 19.37
C GLY A 48 -12.08 -10.07 19.11
N VAL A 49 -11.62 -8.83 19.29
CA VAL A 49 -10.21 -8.47 19.12
C VAL A 49 -9.47 -8.85 20.39
N VAL A 50 -8.41 -9.65 20.29
CA VAL A 50 -7.68 -10.16 21.46
C VAL A 50 -7.01 -9.01 22.23
N ASP A 51 -7.26 -8.95 23.53
CA ASP A 51 -6.59 -8.04 24.48
C ASP A 51 -5.48 -8.80 25.20
N ILE A 52 -4.23 -8.36 25.00
CA ILE A 52 -3.03 -8.99 25.54
C ILE A 52 -2.25 -7.99 26.42
N ALA A 53 -1.52 -8.52 27.40
CA ALA A 53 -0.73 -7.69 28.30
C ALA A 53 0.30 -6.82 27.53
N PRO A 54 0.56 -5.57 27.94
CA PRO A 54 1.48 -4.67 27.25
C PRO A 54 2.90 -5.24 27.07
N GLU A 55 3.42 -5.99 28.05
CA GLU A 55 4.73 -6.64 27.99
C GLU A 55 4.77 -7.74 26.93
N GLN A 56 3.69 -8.53 26.85
CA GLN A 56 3.55 -9.58 25.85
C GLN A 56 3.40 -8.97 24.45
N TYR A 57 2.59 -7.91 24.32
CA TYR A 57 2.47 -7.15 23.08
C TYR A 57 3.82 -6.60 22.64
N GLN A 58 4.59 -5.99 23.55
CA GLN A 58 5.89 -5.42 23.25
C GLN A 58 6.81 -6.45 22.62
N LYS A 59 6.93 -7.64 23.24
CA LYS A 59 7.79 -8.72 22.75
C LYS A 59 7.36 -9.21 21.37
N LEU A 60 6.08 -9.57 21.22
CA LEU A 60 5.55 -10.07 19.95
C LEU A 60 5.66 -9.03 18.83
N ARG A 61 5.41 -7.76 19.15
CA ARG A 61 5.51 -6.67 18.18
C ARG A 61 6.96 -6.41 17.79
N GLN A 62 7.90 -6.51 18.72
CA GLN A 62 9.33 -6.39 18.42
C GLN A 62 9.78 -7.52 17.49
N GLU A 63 9.42 -8.76 17.81
CA GLU A 63 9.72 -9.94 16.97
C GLU A 63 9.12 -9.78 15.57
N PHE A 64 7.88 -9.32 15.47
CA PHE A 64 7.24 -9.03 14.19
C PHE A 64 7.97 -7.96 13.38
N LEU A 65 8.31 -6.82 14.00
CA LEU A 65 8.99 -5.72 13.31
C LEU A 65 10.40 -6.12 12.85
N SER A 66 11.11 -6.93 13.66
CA SER A 66 12.43 -7.44 13.30
C SER A 66 12.39 -8.50 12.21
N GLY A 67 11.30 -9.27 12.10
CA GLY A 67 11.11 -10.28 11.04
C GLY A 67 10.45 -9.75 9.76
N LEU A 68 9.91 -8.53 9.77
CA LEU A 68 9.24 -7.95 8.62
C LEU A 68 10.25 -7.59 7.53
N THR A 69 10.01 -8.04 6.30
CA THR A 69 10.82 -7.70 5.13
C THR A 69 10.04 -6.81 4.16
N LEU A 70 10.77 -6.03 3.35
CA LEU A 70 10.17 -5.21 2.30
C LEU A 70 9.34 -6.06 1.32
N GLU A 71 9.87 -7.23 0.94
CA GLU A 71 9.21 -8.16 0.03
C GLU A 71 7.88 -8.66 0.59
N ALA A 72 7.85 -9.13 1.84
CA ALA A 72 6.64 -9.63 2.48
C ALA A 72 5.58 -8.52 2.60
N LEU A 73 5.99 -7.30 2.96
CA LEU A 73 5.07 -6.17 3.04
C LEU A 73 4.51 -5.78 1.67
N ASN A 74 5.37 -5.75 0.64
CA ASN A 74 4.95 -5.44 -0.73
C ASN A 74 4.03 -6.51 -1.33
N GLN A 75 4.26 -7.78 -0.98
CA GLN A 75 3.37 -8.87 -1.37
C GLN A 75 1.98 -8.72 -0.73
N GLU A 76 1.92 -8.44 0.58
CA GLU A 76 0.64 -8.21 1.27
C GLU A 76 -0.09 -6.97 0.70
N LEU A 77 0.63 -5.88 0.46
CA LEU A 77 0.06 -4.68 -0.17
C LEU A 77 -0.51 -4.98 -1.56
N LYS A 78 0.18 -5.81 -2.35
CA LYS A 78 -0.32 -6.22 -3.66
C LYS A 78 -1.59 -7.05 -3.52
N LEU A 79 -1.64 -8.02 -2.61
CA LEU A 79 -2.84 -8.82 -2.35
C LEU A 79 -4.02 -7.95 -1.93
N GLN A 80 -3.79 -7.00 -1.01
CA GLN A 80 -4.84 -6.10 -0.53
C GLN A 80 -5.36 -5.16 -1.62
N LEU A 81 -4.47 -4.63 -2.48
CA LEU A 81 -4.83 -3.74 -3.60
C LEU A 81 -5.32 -4.48 -4.85
N SER A 82 -5.19 -5.79 -4.88
CA SER A 82 -5.78 -6.65 -5.91
C SER A 82 -7.25 -6.96 -5.65
N GLN A 83 -7.77 -6.67 -4.45
CA GLN A 83 -9.20 -6.80 -4.17
C GLN A 83 -9.97 -5.61 -4.75
N ASP A 84 -11.14 -5.90 -5.33
CA ASP A 84 -12.01 -4.87 -5.89
C ASP A 84 -12.53 -3.95 -4.78
N ALA A 85 -12.28 -2.65 -4.92
CA ALA A 85 -12.74 -1.67 -3.94
C ALA A 85 -14.22 -1.36 -4.12
N THR A 86 -14.93 -1.16 -3.00
CA THR A 86 -16.30 -0.64 -3.01
C THR A 86 -16.27 0.89 -2.97
N LEU A 87 -16.82 1.53 -4.01
CA LEU A 87 -16.92 2.99 -4.10
C LEU A 87 -18.18 3.49 -3.37
N VAL A 88 -17.99 4.38 -2.39
CA VAL A 88 -19.09 5.03 -1.66
C VAL A 88 -18.96 6.54 -1.84
N LEU A 89 -19.93 7.16 -2.52
CA LEU A 89 -19.99 8.61 -2.72
C LEU A 89 -20.99 9.23 -1.75
N MET A 90 -20.54 10.24 -1.00
CA MET A 90 -21.38 11.05 -0.13
C MET A 90 -21.41 12.48 -0.69
N GLN A 91 -22.57 12.95 -1.17
CA GLN A 91 -22.73 14.30 -1.69
C GLN A 91 -23.55 15.19 -0.73
N PRO A 92 -23.17 16.45 -0.52
CA PRO A 92 -23.99 17.42 0.20
C PRO A 92 -25.36 17.64 -0.46
N LYS A 93 -26.37 17.98 0.34
CA LYS A 93 -27.70 18.33 -0.20
C LYS A 93 -27.60 19.60 -1.04
N GLY A 94 -28.06 19.54 -2.29
CA GLY A 94 -28.14 20.68 -3.20
C GLY A 94 -27.10 20.71 -4.32
N GLU A 95 -26.12 19.80 -4.31
CA GLU A 95 -25.23 19.59 -5.46
C GLU A 95 -25.85 18.64 -6.50
N PRO A 96 -25.54 18.82 -7.80
CA PRO A 96 -25.98 17.88 -8.82
C PRO A 96 -25.40 16.48 -8.55
N GLU A 97 -26.25 15.46 -8.72
CA GLU A 97 -25.89 14.06 -8.51
C GLU A 97 -24.76 13.65 -9.48
N MET A 98 -23.65 13.19 -8.92
CA MET A 98 -22.51 12.73 -9.72
C MET A 98 -22.74 11.29 -10.14
N SER A 99 -22.37 10.96 -11.38
CA SER A 99 -22.50 9.59 -11.89
C SER A 99 -21.48 8.67 -11.22
N MET A 100 -21.98 7.80 -10.32
CA MET A 100 -21.20 6.70 -9.73
C MET A 100 -20.52 5.83 -10.79
N LYS A 101 -21.16 5.65 -11.95
CA LYS A 101 -20.63 4.84 -13.05
C LYS A 101 -19.40 5.48 -13.68
N GLN A 102 -19.42 6.80 -13.91
CA GLN A 102 -18.25 7.51 -14.43
C GLN A 102 -17.09 7.50 -13.45
N LEU A 103 -17.39 7.60 -12.14
CA LEU A 103 -16.38 7.50 -11.10
C LEU A 103 -15.77 6.10 -11.04
N GLN A 104 -16.59 5.05 -11.20
CA GLN A 104 -16.14 3.67 -11.27
C GLN A 104 -15.29 3.40 -12.52
N GLU A 105 -15.68 3.90 -13.68
CA GLU A 105 -14.91 3.77 -14.92
C GLU A 105 -13.55 4.46 -14.80
N THR A 106 -13.52 5.67 -14.20
CA THR A 106 -12.27 6.39 -13.93
C THR A 106 -11.38 5.62 -12.95
N TYR A 107 -11.96 5.10 -11.87
CA TYR A 107 -11.25 4.29 -10.88
C TYR A 107 -10.66 3.02 -11.51
N ASN A 108 -11.45 2.29 -12.29
CA ASN A 108 -11.03 1.08 -13.00
C ASN A 108 -9.93 1.38 -14.02
N GLY A 109 -9.98 2.54 -14.70
CA GLY A 109 -8.93 2.98 -15.62
C GLY A 109 -7.60 3.22 -14.90
N ILE A 110 -7.61 3.88 -13.74
CA ILE A 110 -6.41 4.11 -12.91
C ILE A 110 -5.91 2.80 -12.30
N MET A 111 -6.84 1.92 -11.91
CA MET A 111 -6.57 0.61 -11.33
C MET A 111 -6.42 -0.49 -12.38
N ALA A 112 -6.31 -0.20 -13.69
CA ALA A 112 -5.89 -1.21 -14.66
C ALA A 112 -4.36 -1.38 -14.57
N PRO A 113 -3.80 -2.61 -14.60
CA PRO A 113 -2.36 -2.76 -14.74
C PRO A 113 -1.93 -2.08 -16.05
N ALA A 114 -0.91 -1.23 -15.99
CA ALA A 114 -0.32 -0.66 -17.20
C ALA A 114 0.07 -1.83 -18.12
N PRO A 115 -0.32 -1.81 -19.41
CA PRO A 115 0.13 -2.83 -20.35
C PRO A 115 1.65 -2.89 -20.29
N ALA A 116 2.20 -4.09 -20.13
CA ALA A 116 3.63 -4.30 -20.20
C ALA A 116 4.11 -3.68 -21.51
N VAL A 117 4.90 -2.61 -21.41
CA VAL A 117 5.64 -2.10 -22.55
C VAL A 117 6.67 -3.18 -22.83
N VAL A 118 6.29 -4.13 -23.68
CA VAL A 118 7.24 -4.97 -24.40
C VAL A 118 8.00 -3.97 -25.26
N THR A 119 9.15 -3.52 -24.78
CA THR A 119 10.13 -2.84 -25.61
C THR A 119 10.53 -3.89 -26.64
N GLU A 120 9.86 -3.86 -27.79
CA GLU A 120 10.22 -4.65 -28.95
C GLU A 120 11.60 -4.17 -29.37
N GLU A 121 12.60 -4.92 -28.91
CA GLU A 121 14.01 -4.76 -29.20
C GLU A 121 14.15 -4.69 -30.72
N ALA A 122 14.59 -3.52 -31.20
CA ALA A 122 14.74 -3.23 -32.62
C ALA A 122 15.69 -4.25 -33.25
N LYS A 123 15.11 -5.19 -34.01
CA LYS A 123 15.81 -6.11 -34.90
C LYS A 123 16.64 -5.29 -35.90
N PRO A 124 17.98 -5.41 -35.92
CA PRO A 124 18.80 -4.73 -36.92
C PRO A 124 18.61 -5.44 -38.26
N THR A 125 17.92 -4.78 -39.19
CA THR A 125 17.88 -5.23 -40.58
C THR A 125 19.12 -4.69 -41.28
N ASP A 126 20.20 -5.46 -41.20
CA ASP A 126 21.29 -5.42 -42.16
C ASP A 126 20.75 -5.90 -43.52
N THR A 127 20.66 -5.00 -44.50
CA THR A 127 21.04 -5.20 -45.92
C THR A 127 20.49 -4.08 -46.79
N ALA A 128 21.36 -3.35 -47.48
CA ALA A 128 21.29 -3.24 -48.94
C ALA A 128 22.57 -2.60 -49.52
N PRO A 129 23.05 -3.07 -50.68
CA PRO A 129 24.41 -2.85 -51.19
C PRO A 129 24.54 -1.61 -52.10
N ALA A 130 25.79 -1.12 -52.25
CA ALA A 130 26.25 -0.25 -53.35
C ALA A 130 26.51 -1.11 -54.62
N PRO A 131 26.60 -0.59 -55.88
CA PRO A 131 27.26 0.67 -56.26
C PRO A 131 26.64 1.51 -57.42
N GLU A 132 27.15 2.76 -57.51
CA GLU A 132 27.48 3.63 -58.67
C GLU A 132 26.47 3.79 -59.84
N THR A 133 26.13 5.01 -60.30
CA THR A 133 26.92 5.82 -61.27
C THR A 133 26.30 7.23 -61.41
N SER A 134 27.11 8.30 -61.50
CA SER A 134 26.90 9.35 -62.51
C SER A 134 28.08 10.33 -62.59
N ALA A 135 28.45 10.64 -63.82
CA ALA A 135 29.54 11.50 -64.24
C ALA A 135 29.26 12.99 -64.02
N GLN A 136 30.30 13.76 -63.67
CA GLN A 136 30.74 14.95 -64.42
C GLN A 136 32.16 15.34 -64.02
#